data_AF-A0AA50JM57-F1
#
_entry.id   AF-A0AA50JM57-F1
#
_cell.length_a   1.000
_cell.length_b   1.000
_cell.length_c   1.000
_cell.angle_alpha   90.00
_cell.angle_beta   90.00
_cell.angle_gamma   90.00
#
_symmetry.space_group_name_H-M   'P 1'
#
loop_
_entity.id
_entity.type
_entity.pdbx_description
1 polymer ?
#
loop_
_entity_poly.entity_id
_entity_poly.type
_entity_poly.pdbx_seq_one_letter_code
_entity_poly.pdbx_strand_id
1 'polypeptide(L)'
;PKKVLILGSGGLSIGQAGEFDYSGSQGVKAMQEEKIQTLLINPNIATVQTSKGLADKVYFLPITPEYVEQVIKAERPTGVLLTFGGQTALNCGVELEKSKVFEKYNVAVLGTPIQSIVDTEDRKIFAEKIHAIGEKVAPSAAVSTVEEALAAALQIGYPVMARSAFSLGGLGSGFANNEEELRALAHQALSHSEQLIIDKSLKGWKEVEYEVVRDAYDNCITVCNMENVDPLGIHTGESIVVAPSQTLSNREYYMLRNTAIKVIRHFGIVGECNIQYALNPNSEEFYIIEVNARLSRSSALASKATGYPLAYVAAKLALGMPLPKIKNSVTGVTTACFEPSLDYCVVKIPRWDLAKFNRVSTKIGSSMKSVGEVMAIGRSFEEAFQKALRMVDENVNGFDPNIKEVNEDELREPTDKRMFFLAAALKKGYSVNKLYDLTKIDHWFLHKFKNIIDY
;
A
#
# COMPACT_ATOMS: atom_id res chain seq x y z
N PRO A 1 29.27 7.02 -0.97
CA PRO A 1 29.53 6.35 -2.27
C PRO A 1 29.85 7.40 -3.34
N LYS A 2 30.67 7.10 -4.36
CA LYS A 2 30.99 8.07 -5.44
C LYS A 2 30.07 7.94 -6.66
N LYS A 3 29.65 6.70 -6.96
CA LYS A 3 28.74 6.34 -8.04
C LYS A 3 27.68 5.39 -7.50
N VAL A 4 26.40 5.69 -7.75
CA VAL A 4 25.24 4.94 -7.25
C VAL A 4 24.40 4.47 -8.42
N LEU A 5 24.04 3.19 -8.39
CA LEU A 5 23.07 2.58 -9.30
C LEU A 5 21.66 2.66 -8.70
N ILE A 6 20.70 3.11 -9.48
CA ILE A 6 19.28 3.12 -9.14
C ILE A 6 18.56 2.20 -10.11
N LEU A 7 17.78 1.27 -9.57
CA LEU A 7 16.92 0.39 -10.38
C LEU A 7 15.51 1.00 -10.46
N GLY A 8 15.02 1.23 -11.67
CA GLY A 8 13.65 1.69 -11.90
C GLY A 8 12.61 0.59 -11.75
N SER A 9 11.35 0.90 -12.08
CA SER A 9 10.23 -0.05 -12.03
C SER A 9 9.98 -0.81 -13.33
N GLY A 10 10.58 -0.40 -14.44
CA GLY A 10 10.24 -0.93 -15.75
C GLY A 10 8.94 -0.35 -16.31
N GLY A 11 8.30 -1.11 -17.21
CA GLY A 11 7.03 -0.73 -17.83
C GLY A 11 5.93 -0.60 -16.78
N LEU A 12 5.01 0.35 -16.99
CA LEU A 12 3.88 0.55 -16.08
C LEU A 12 2.92 -0.64 -16.18
N SER A 13 2.46 -1.12 -15.03
CA SER A 13 1.45 -2.17 -14.91
C SER A 13 0.47 -1.85 -13.78
N ILE A 14 -0.68 -2.53 -13.77
CA ILE A 14 -1.63 -2.41 -12.64
C ILE A 14 -0.90 -2.79 -11.34
N GLY A 15 -0.97 -1.90 -10.36
CA GLY A 15 -0.28 -2.05 -9.08
C GLY A 15 1.18 -1.58 -9.05
N GLN A 16 1.79 -1.24 -10.20
CA GLN A 16 3.15 -0.68 -10.27
C GLN A 16 3.23 0.38 -11.39
N ALA A 17 2.91 1.63 -11.05
CA ALA A 17 2.71 2.68 -12.04
C ALA A 17 3.70 3.86 -11.89
N GLY A 18 3.24 5.09 -12.13
CA GLY A 18 4.05 6.31 -12.21
C GLY A 18 4.64 6.78 -10.87
N GLU A 19 4.18 6.23 -9.75
CA GLU A 19 4.72 6.50 -8.41
C GLU A 19 6.23 6.22 -8.31
N PHE A 20 6.73 5.26 -9.08
CA PHE A 20 8.15 4.90 -9.12
C PHE A 20 8.97 5.76 -10.09
N ASP A 21 8.32 6.38 -11.08
CA ASP A 21 8.95 7.44 -11.88
C ASP A 21 9.18 8.70 -11.02
N TYR A 22 8.14 9.10 -10.29
CA TYR A 22 8.24 10.17 -9.29
C TYR A 22 9.32 9.87 -8.25
N SER A 23 9.27 8.69 -7.64
CA SER A 23 10.20 8.29 -6.58
C SER A 23 11.63 8.19 -7.07
N GLY A 24 11.87 7.50 -8.19
CA GLY A 24 13.19 7.38 -8.81
C GLY A 24 13.78 8.74 -9.17
N SER A 25 12.97 9.66 -9.73
CA SER A 25 13.39 11.03 -10.02
C SER A 25 13.81 11.81 -8.78
N GLN A 26 13.06 11.69 -7.66
CA GLN A 26 13.44 12.30 -6.39
C GLN A 26 14.73 11.71 -5.81
N GLY A 27 14.92 10.39 -5.95
CA GLY A 27 16.15 9.71 -5.55
C GLY A 27 17.37 10.19 -6.33
N VAL A 28 17.25 10.31 -7.67
CA VAL A 28 18.30 10.86 -8.54
C VAL A 28 18.65 12.29 -8.12
N LYS A 29 17.64 13.15 -7.92
CA LYS A 29 17.83 14.54 -7.47
C LYS A 29 18.60 14.61 -6.14
N ALA A 30 18.20 13.79 -5.16
CA ALA A 30 18.87 13.76 -3.86
C ALA A 30 20.36 13.38 -3.96
N MET A 31 20.69 12.42 -4.83
CA MET A 31 22.08 11.99 -5.07
C MET A 31 22.90 13.08 -5.77
N GLN A 32 22.33 13.77 -6.76
CA GLN A 32 23.01 14.84 -7.49
C GLN A 32 23.37 16.04 -6.59
N GLU A 33 22.48 16.41 -5.67
CA GLU A 33 22.76 17.47 -4.69
C GLU A 33 23.93 17.12 -3.77
N GLU A 34 24.16 15.83 -3.50
CA GLU A 34 25.33 15.33 -2.77
C GLU A 34 26.55 15.09 -3.67
N LYS A 35 26.49 15.51 -4.94
CA LYS A 35 27.54 15.36 -5.96
C LYS A 35 27.94 13.89 -6.19
N ILE A 36 26.96 12.98 -6.10
CA ILE A 36 27.13 11.55 -6.36
C ILE A 36 26.70 11.26 -7.80
N GLN A 37 27.54 10.55 -8.54
CA GLN A 37 27.23 10.16 -9.91
C GLN A 37 26.11 9.11 -9.92
N THR A 38 25.07 9.32 -10.73
CA THR A 38 23.90 8.45 -10.80
C THR A 38 23.85 7.64 -12.10
N LEU A 39 23.70 6.32 -11.94
CA LEU A 39 23.36 5.40 -13.01
C LEU A 39 21.92 4.96 -12.82
N LEU A 40 21.10 5.02 -13.86
CA LEU A 40 19.74 4.52 -13.82
C LEU A 40 19.58 3.37 -14.82
N ILE A 41 19.00 2.25 -14.38
CA ILE A 41 18.49 1.21 -15.30
C ILE A 41 16.97 1.25 -15.26
N ASN A 42 16.36 1.61 -16.39
CA ASN A 42 14.92 1.52 -16.57
C ASN A 42 14.59 1.35 -18.07
N PRO A 43 13.93 0.26 -18.49
CA PRO A 43 13.55 0.07 -19.89
C PRO A 43 12.39 0.98 -20.34
N ASN A 44 11.67 1.61 -19.40
CA ASN A 44 10.51 2.43 -19.72
C ASN A 44 10.91 3.84 -20.21
N ILE A 45 10.94 4.00 -21.54
CA ILE A 45 11.28 5.24 -22.25
C ILE A 45 10.32 6.40 -22.00
N ALA A 46 9.12 6.15 -21.47
CA ALA A 46 8.10 7.17 -21.24
C ALA A 46 8.23 7.88 -19.88
N THR A 47 9.30 7.61 -19.13
CA THR A 47 9.47 8.11 -17.76
C THR A 47 10.33 9.37 -17.70
N VAL A 48 9.95 10.30 -16.83
CA VAL A 48 10.73 11.52 -16.55
C VAL A 48 12.11 11.17 -16.03
N GLN A 49 12.22 10.11 -15.21
CA GLN A 49 13.50 9.68 -14.65
C GLN A 49 14.54 9.28 -15.71
N THR A 50 14.10 8.86 -16.91
CA THR A 50 14.98 8.51 -18.04
C THR A 50 15.28 9.69 -18.97
N SER A 51 14.77 10.89 -18.67
CA SER A 51 15.01 12.10 -19.46
C SER A 51 16.49 12.50 -19.46
N LYS A 52 16.96 12.99 -20.60
CA LYS A 52 18.34 13.44 -20.77
C LYS A 52 18.68 14.53 -19.74
N GLY A 53 19.74 14.31 -18.99
CA GLY A 53 20.25 15.26 -18.00
C GLY A 53 19.70 15.09 -16.59
N LEU A 54 18.71 14.20 -16.36
CA LEU A 54 18.27 13.90 -15.00
C LEU A 54 19.24 12.97 -14.28
N ALA A 55 19.53 11.79 -14.82
CA ALA A 55 20.62 10.93 -14.33
C ALA A 55 21.89 11.15 -15.17
N ASP A 56 23.08 10.90 -14.60
CA ASP A 56 24.35 11.05 -15.35
C ASP A 56 24.45 10.03 -16.49
N LYS A 57 23.94 8.82 -16.29
CA LYS A 57 23.84 7.80 -17.33
C LYS A 57 22.58 6.96 -17.18
N VAL A 58 21.86 6.77 -18.28
CA VAL A 58 20.63 5.97 -18.34
C VAL A 58 20.86 4.74 -19.22
N TYR A 59 20.41 3.58 -18.73
CA TYR A 59 20.41 2.31 -19.41
C TYR A 59 18.98 1.85 -19.66
N PHE A 60 18.60 1.79 -20.93
CA PHE A 60 17.32 1.21 -21.37
C PHE A 60 17.48 -0.30 -21.54
N LEU A 61 17.66 -1.00 -20.42
CA LEU A 61 17.85 -2.45 -20.36
C LEU A 61 16.77 -3.09 -19.49
N PRO A 62 16.43 -4.37 -19.72
CA PRO A 62 15.60 -5.13 -18.80
C PRO A 62 16.19 -5.14 -17.38
N ILE A 63 15.31 -5.04 -16.37
CA ILE A 63 15.71 -5.09 -14.96
C ILE A 63 15.73 -6.55 -14.51
N THR A 64 16.70 -7.30 -15.02
CA THR A 64 16.95 -8.69 -14.64
C THR A 64 18.37 -8.82 -14.08
N PRO A 65 18.65 -9.82 -13.22
CA PRO A 65 19.97 -10.00 -12.61
C PRO A 65 21.11 -10.02 -13.64
N GLU A 66 20.91 -10.64 -14.80
CA GLU A 66 21.92 -10.77 -15.84
C GLU A 66 22.32 -9.40 -16.41
N TYR A 67 21.34 -8.60 -16.83
CA TYR A 67 21.60 -7.27 -17.40
C TYR A 67 22.13 -6.30 -16.35
N VAL A 68 21.58 -6.34 -15.13
CA VAL A 68 22.04 -5.50 -14.03
C VAL A 68 23.48 -5.84 -13.64
N GLU A 69 23.86 -7.13 -13.58
CA GLU A 69 25.25 -7.53 -13.35
C GLU A 69 26.18 -6.99 -14.45
N GLN A 70 25.78 -7.03 -15.73
CA GLN A 70 26.62 -6.47 -16.81
C GLN A 70 26.86 -4.97 -16.62
N VAL A 71 25.84 -4.22 -16.22
CA VAL A 71 25.99 -2.78 -15.92
C VAL A 71 26.88 -2.57 -14.70
N ILE A 72 26.71 -3.35 -13.63
CA ILE A 72 27.58 -3.29 -12.44
C ILE A 72 29.04 -3.58 -12.82
N LYS A 73 29.28 -4.60 -13.65
CA LYS A 73 30.60 -5.00 -14.12
C LYS A 73 31.26 -3.91 -14.96
N ALA A 74 30.51 -3.24 -15.83
CA ALA A 74 31.00 -2.19 -16.71
C ALA A 74 31.21 -0.85 -15.99
N GLU A 75 30.26 -0.46 -15.15
CA GLU A 75 30.25 0.87 -14.51
C GLU A 75 30.90 0.92 -13.15
N ARG A 76 31.03 -0.23 -12.46
CA ARG A 76 31.59 -0.34 -11.11
C ARG A 76 31.00 0.68 -10.11
N PRO A 77 29.66 0.73 -9.94
CA PRO A 77 29.06 1.55 -8.90
C PRO A 77 29.50 1.05 -7.52
N THR A 78 29.63 1.96 -6.54
CA THR A 78 29.99 1.61 -5.15
C THR A 78 28.76 1.50 -4.25
N GLY A 79 27.57 1.82 -4.78
CA GLY A 79 26.31 1.74 -4.05
C GLY A 79 25.14 1.44 -4.98
N VAL A 80 24.09 0.83 -4.45
CA VAL A 80 22.83 0.55 -5.18
C VAL A 80 21.62 0.91 -4.32
N LEU A 81 20.61 1.54 -4.95
CA LEU A 81 19.30 1.81 -4.36
C LEU A 81 18.26 0.86 -4.98
N LEU A 82 17.64 0.04 -4.14
CA LEU A 82 16.66 -0.99 -4.55
C LEU A 82 15.22 -0.61 -4.20
N THR A 83 15.01 0.30 -3.24
CA THR A 83 13.70 0.64 -2.65
C THR A 83 12.91 1.70 -3.44
N PHE A 84 13.33 2.04 -4.66
CA PHE A 84 12.76 3.13 -5.48
C PHE A 84 12.02 2.64 -6.74
N GLY A 85 12.17 1.36 -7.10
CA GLY A 85 11.67 0.79 -8.35
C GLY A 85 10.61 -0.29 -8.16
N GLY A 86 9.83 -0.21 -7.09
CA GLY A 86 8.77 -1.17 -6.80
C GLY A 86 9.28 -2.60 -6.61
N GLN A 87 8.41 -3.58 -6.88
CA GLN A 87 8.74 -5.00 -6.71
C GLN A 87 9.81 -5.48 -7.70
N THR A 88 9.82 -4.91 -8.90
CA THR A 88 10.80 -5.26 -9.94
C THR A 88 12.23 -5.02 -9.47
N ALA A 89 12.51 -3.85 -8.89
CA ALA A 89 13.83 -3.52 -8.35
C ALA A 89 14.19 -4.38 -7.13
N LEU A 90 13.23 -4.61 -6.22
CA LEU A 90 13.46 -5.44 -5.04
C LEU A 90 13.80 -6.89 -5.40
N ASN A 91 12.98 -7.53 -6.24
CA ASN A 91 13.20 -8.92 -6.64
C ASN A 91 14.55 -9.08 -7.35
N CYS A 92 14.88 -8.16 -8.27
CA CYS A 92 16.18 -8.17 -8.94
C CYS A 92 17.33 -8.01 -7.94
N GLY A 93 17.21 -7.09 -6.98
CA GLY A 93 18.19 -6.88 -5.92
C GLY A 93 18.39 -8.10 -5.02
N VAL A 94 17.31 -8.77 -4.61
CA VAL A 94 17.36 -10.00 -3.80
C VAL A 94 18.10 -11.12 -4.56
N GLU A 95 17.80 -11.32 -5.85
CA GLU A 95 18.47 -12.35 -6.65
C GLU A 95 19.95 -12.05 -6.91
N LEU A 96 20.32 -10.78 -7.09
CA LEU A 96 21.71 -10.34 -7.19
C LEU A 96 22.49 -10.60 -5.90
N GLU A 97 21.87 -10.38 -4.73
CA GLU A 97 22.45 -10.67 -3.43
C GLU A 97 22.62 -12.17 -3.20
N LYS A 98 21.59 -12.98 -3.49
CA LYS A 98 21.68 -14.45 -3.43
C LYS A 98 22.80 -15.00 -4.32
N SER A 99 22.99 -14.39 -5.49
CA SER A 99 24.06 -14.72 -6.44
C SER A 99 25.41 -14.10 -6.07
N LYS A 100 25.51 -13.43 -4.91
CA LYS A 100 26.71 -12.75 -4.39
C LYS A 100 27.33 -11.74 -5.37
N VAL A 101 26.52 -11.15 -6.25
CA VAL A 101 26.98 -10.16 -7.23
C VAL A 101 27.44 -8.89 -6.51
N PHE A 102 26.69 -8.42 -5.50
CA PHE A 102 27.08 -7.22 -4.76
C PHE A 102 28.42 -7.40 -4.01
N GLU A 103 28.65 -8.55 -3.38
CA GLU A 103 29.94 -8.90 -2.78
C GLU A 103 31.07 -8.96 -3.84
N LYS A 104 30.85 -9.70 -4.93
CA LYS A 104 31.81 -9.88 -6.04
C LYS A 104 32.32 -8.57 -6.64
N TYR A 105 31.46 -7.55 -6.71
CA TYR A 105 31.80 -6.24 -7.29
C TYR A 105 31.95 -5.13 -6.25
N ASN A 106 31.90 -5.44 -4.95
CA ASN A 106 31.99 -4.50 -3.84
C ASN A 106 30.97 -3.34 -3.94
N VAL A 107 29.71 -3.68 -4.19
CA VAL A 107 28.59 -2.75 -4.27
C VAL A 107 27.82 -2.77 -2.95
N ALA A 108 27.71 -1.64 -2.26
CA ALA A 108 26.92 -1.56 -1.04
C ALA A 108 25.43 -1.34 -1.35
N VAL A 109 24.54 -2.08 -0.73
CA VAL A 109 23.11 -1.75 -0.72
C VAL A 109 22.89 -0.55 0.20
N LEU A 110 22.27 0.50 -0.33
CA LEU A 110 22.02 1.74 0.40
C LEU A 110 20.58 1.79 0.91
N GLY A 111 20.40 2.27 2.15
CA GLY A 111 19.09 2.31 2.80
C GLY A 111 18.75 0.99 3.50
N THR A 112 17.53 0.52 3.30
CA THR A 112 17.04 -0.71 3.93
C THR A 112 17.88 -1.93 3.53
N PRO A 113 18.39 -2.71 4.50
CA PRO A 113 19.11 -3.95 4.22
C PRO A 113 18.25 -4.97 3.45
N ILE A 114 18.88 -5.77 2.58
CA ILE A 114 18.17 -6.82 1.82
C ILE A 114 17.52 -7.85 2.76
N GLN A 115 18.16 -8.18 3.87
CA GLN A 115 17.57 -9.09 4.84
C GLN A 115 16.24 -8.54 5.37
N SER A 116 16.18 -7.25 5.72
CA SER A 116 14.94 -6.61 6.16
C SER A 116 13.85 -6.66 5.10
N ILE A 117 14.20 -6.48 3.82
CA ILE A 117 13.27 -6.62 2.69
C ILE A 117 12.73 -8.05 2.62
N VAL A 118 13.61 -9.06 2.66
CA VAL A 118 13.21 -10.48 2.61
C VAL A 118 12.30 -10.82 3.79
N ASP A 119 12.65 -10.34 4.98
CA ASP A 119 11.88 -10.60 6.21
C ASP A 119 10.47 -9.99 6.18
N THR A 120 10.29 -8.87 5.46
CA THR A 120 8.97 -8.23 5.31
C THR A 120 8.13 -8.82 4.18
N GLU A 121 8.75 -9.41 3.16
CA GLU A 121 8.06 -9.99 1.99
C GLU A 121 7.62 -11.45 2.24
N ASP A 122 8.40 -12.22 3.01
CA ASP A 122 8.02 -13.57 3.40
C ASP A 122 7.02 -13.54 4.57
N ARG A 123 5.77 -13.94 4.31
CA ARG A 123 4.68 -13.90 5.29
C ARG A 123 4.97 -14.70 6.57
N LYS A 124 5.69 -15.81 6.46
CA LYS A 124 6.00 -16.66 7.63
C LYS A 124 7.06 -15.98 8.49
N ILE A 125 8.16 -15.52 7.87
CA ILE A 125 9.22 -14.81 8.57
C ILE A 125 8.67 -13.51 9.19
N PHE A 126 7.83 -12.79 8.45
CA PHE A 126 7.16 -11.59 8.93
C PHE A 126 6.35 -11.87 10.20
N ALA A 127 5.48 -12.90 10.17
CA ALA A 127 4.68 -13.30 11.31
C ALA A 127 5.53 -13.67 12.54
N GLU A 128 6.59 -14.45 12.33
CA GLU A 128 7.54 -14.85 13.39
C GLU A 128 8.22 -13.64 14.03
N LYS A 129 8.71 -12.68 13.22
CA LYS A 129 9.36 -11.45 13.70
C LYS A 129 8.41 -10.52 14.43
N ILE A 130 7.18 -10.35 13.92
CA ILE A 130 6.14 -9.59 14.58
C ILE A 130 5.78 -10.21 15.93
N HIS A 131 5.67 -11.55 16.00
CA HIS A 131 5.40 -12.25 17.26
C HIS A 131 6.55 -12.10 18.27
N ALA A 132 7.80 -12.09 17.81
CA ALA A 132 8.98 -11.92 18.67
C ALA A 132 9.00 -10.60 19.45
N ILE A 133 8.27 -9.58 18.98
CA ILE A 133 8.09 -8.29 19.68
C ILE A 133 6.73 -8.17 20.38
N GLY A 134 5.95 -9.25 20.46
CA GLY A 134 4.64 -9.28 21.12
C GLY A 134 3.53 -8.56 20.36
N GLU A 135 3.75 -8.26 19.08
CA GLU A 135 2.72 -7.71 18.18
C GLU A 135 2.00 -8.86 17.45
N LYS A 136 0.89 -8.56 16.79
CA LYS A 136 0.03 -9.58 16.16
C LYS A 136 -0.16 -9.31 14.68
N VAL A 137 0.07 -10.33 13.86
CA VAL A 137 -0.46 -10.40 12.50
C VAL A 137 -1.82 -11.10 12.52
N ALA A 138 -2.61 -10.93 11.45
CA ALA A 138 -3.84 -11.68 11.29
C ALA A 138 -3.56 -13.20 11.41
N PRO A 139 -4.24 -13.92 12.32
CA PRO A 139 -4.02 -15.36 12.47
C PRO A 139 -4.35 -16.10 11.18
N SER A 140 -3.45 -16.99 10.77
CA SER A 140 -3.63 -17.84 9.59
C SER A 140 -3.04 -19.22 9.82
N ALA A 141 -3.64 -20.25 9.24
CA ALA A 141 -3.14 -21.61 9.26
C ALA A 141 -3.23 -22.25 7.88
N ALA A 142 -2.14 -22.89 7.43
CA ALA A 142 -2.17 -23.78 6.28
C ALA A 142 -2.58 -25.19 6.75
N VAL A 143 -3.55 -25.78 6.07
CA VAL A 143 -4.17 -27.06 6.41
C VAL A 143 -4.35 -27.89 5.15
N SER A 144 -4.39 -29.21 5.27
CA SER A 144 -4.53 -30.13 4.14
C SER A 144 -5.77 -31.04 4.25
N THR A 145 -6.50 -30.98 5.37
CA THR A 145 -7.74 -31.74 5.56
C THR A 145 -8.88 -30.84 6.05
N VAL A 146 -10.12 -31.30 5.89
CA VAL A 146 -11.30 -30.57 6.40
C VAL A 146 -11.25 -30.49 7.91
N GLU A 147 -10.86 -31.57 8.59
CA GLU A 147 -10.72 -31.64 10.05
C GLU A 147 -9.67 -30.66 10.57
N GLU A 148 -8.53 -30.55 9.90
CA GLU A 148 -7.52 -29.54 10.21
C GLU A 148 -8.05 -28.12 9.98
N ALA A 149 -8.83 -27.89 8.92
CA ALA A 149 -9.45 -26.58 8.66
C ALA A 149 -10.41 -26.18 9.78
N LEU A 150 -11.25 -27.09 10.26
CA LEU A 150 -12.17 -26.85 11.36
C LEU A 150 -11.42 -26.63 12.69
N ALA A 151 -10.38 -27.42 12.96
CA ALA A 151 -9.53 -27.24 14.14
C ALA A 151 -8.80 -25.89 14.12
N ALA A 152 -8.27 -25.48 12.96
CA ALA A 152 -7.65 -24.18 12.77
C ALA A 152 -8.66 -23.04 12.97
N ALA A 153 -9.87 -23.15 12.42
CA ALA A 153 -10.91 -22.15 12.59
C ALA A 153 -11.43 -22.04 14.03
N LEU A 154 -11.44 -23.12 14.79
CA LEU A 154 -11.73 -23.09 16.24
C LEU A 154 -10.65 -22.34 17.01
N GLN A 155 -9.37 -22.48 16.64
CA GLN A 155 -8.27 -21.75 17.27
C GLN A 155 -8.23 -20.27 16.85
N ILE A 156 -8.48 -19.98 15.57
CA ILE A 156 -8.49 -18.62 15.01
C ILE A 156 -9.75 -17.84 15.42
N GLY A 157 -10.87 -18.56 15.57
CA GLY A 157 -12.20 -18.02 15.85
C GLY A 157 -12.89 -17.49 14.60
N TYR A 158 -14.17 -17.85 14.43
CA TYR A 158 -15.02 -17.34 13.35
C TYR A 158 -15.29 -15.82 13.45
N PRO A 159 -15.64 -15.15 12.34
CA PRO A 159 -15.62 -15.67 10.96
C PRO A 159 -14.19 -15.87 10.43
N VAL A 160 -14.03 -16.82 9.50
CA VAL A 160 -12.75 -17.11 8.83
C VAL A 160 -12.90 -17.04 7.31
N MET A 161 -11.78 -16.85 6.61
CA MET A 161 -11.69 -16.93 5.16
C MET A 161 -10.88 -18.18 4.81
N ALA A 162 -11.48 -19.07 4.02
CA ALA A 162 -10.78 -20.19 3.42
C ALA A 162 -10.26 -19.78 2.04
N ARG A 163 -9.01 -20.09 1.72
CA ARG A 163 -8.40 -19.88 0.39
C ARG A 163 -7.59 -21.10 -0.03
N SER A 164 -7.85 -21.65 -1.21
CA SER A 164 -7.00 -22.70 -1.77
C SER A 164 -5.58 -22.17 -2.00
N ALA A 165 -4.57 -22.95 -1.61
CA ALA A 165 -3.19 -22.64 -1.95
C ALA A 165 -2.99 -22.78 -3.47
N PHE A 166 -2.13 -21.93 -4.04
CA PHE A 166 -1.72 -21.95 -5.46
C PHE A 166 -2.87 -21.77 -6.48
N SER A 167 -4.06 -21.32 -6.08
CA SER A 167 -5.14 -20.99 -7.01
C SER A 167 -5.14 -19.51 -7.42
N LEU A 168 -5.33 -19.24 -8.70
CA LEU A 168 -5.50 -17.89 -9.25
C LEU A 168 -6.98 -17.51 -9.22
N GLY A 169 -7.30 -16.26 -8.91
CA GLY A 169 -8.65 -15.70 -9.05
C GLY A 169 -9.67 -16.10 -7.98
N GLY A 170 -9.24 -16.62 -6.83
CA GLY A 170 -10.14 -16.95 -5.72
C GLY A 170 -10.95 -18.24 -5.92
N LEU A 171 -10.54 -19.09 -6.86
CA LEU A 171 -11.16 -20.41 -7.05
C LEU A 171 -11.03 -21.23 -5.76
N GLY A 172 -12.16 -21.66 -5.19
CA GLY A 172 -12.21 -22.38 -3.92
C GLY A 172 -12.06 -21.50 -2.67
N SER A 173 -12.06 -20.17 -2.81
CA SER A 173 -12.04 -19.25 -1.66
C SER A 173 -13.45 -18.84 -1.23
N GLY A 174 -13.64 -18.64 0.08
CA GLY A 174 -14.93 -18.23 0.63
C GLY A 174 -14.84 -17.84 2.09
N PHE A 175 -15.87 -17.14 2.58
CA PHE A 175 -16.00 -16.78 3.99
C PHE A 175 -16.90 -17.78 4.68
N ALA A 176 -16.51 -18.20 5.88
CA ALA A 176 -17.33 -19.02 6.76
C ALA A 176 -17.54 -18.28 8.08
N ASN A 177 -18.80 -18.18 8.50
CA ASN A 177 -19.19 -17.62 9.79
C ASN A 177 -19.34 -18.68 10.88
N ASN A 178 -19.36 -19.95 10.49
CA ASN A 178 -19.55 -21.10 11.37
C ASN A 178 -18.90 -22.38 10.79
N GLU A 179 -18.93 -23.45 11.57
CA GLU A 179 -18.34 -24.75 11.21
C GLU A 179 -18.97 -25.36 9.95
N GLU A 180 -20.30 -25.29 9.82
CA GLU A 180 -21.03 -25.88 8.69
C GLU A 180 -20.63 -25.23 7.36
N GLU A 181 -20.60 -23.88 7.32
CA GLU A 181 -20.14 -23.12 6.17
C GLU A 181 -18.68 -23.44 5.81
N LEU A 182 -17.81 -23.54 6.82
CA LEU A 182 -16.40 -23.85 6.58
C LEU A 182 -16.22 -25.28 6.06
N ARG A 183 -16.97 -26.24 6.59
CA ARG A 183 -16.90 -27.64 6.15
C ARG A 183 -17.28 -27.75 4.67
N ALA A 184 -18.35 -27.08 4.25
CA ALA A 184 -18.76 -27.05 2.85
C ALA A 184 -17.68 -26.42 1.95
N LEU A 185 -17.13 -25.27 2.35
CA LEU A 185 -16.06 -24.58 1.62
C LEU A 185 -14.79 -25.41 1.55
N ALA A 186 -14.35 -26.02 2.66
CA ALA A 186 -13.14 -26.81 2.72
C ALA A 186 -13.24 -28.08 1.86
N HIS A 187 -14.39 -28.77 1.86
CA HIS A 187 -14.62 -29.91 0.96
C HIS A 187 -14.51 -29.51 -0.51
N GLN A 188 -15.09 -28.36 -0.88
CA GLN A 188 -15.02 -27.87 -2.25
C GLN A 188 -13.60 -27.41 -2.61
N ALA A 189 -12.90 -26.74 -1.70
CA ALA A 189 -11.56 -26.22 -1.94
C ALA A 189 -10.51 -27.32 -2.06
N LEU A 190 -10.59 -28.34 -1.20
CA LEU A 190 -9.62 -29.45 -1.16
C LEU A 190 -9.83 -30.49 -2.28
N SER A 191 -10.97 -30.46 -2.98
CA SER A 191 -11.15 -31.27 -4.19
C SER A 191 -10.36 -30.73 -5.40
N HIS A 192 -9.89 -29.48 -5.30
CA HIS A 192 -9.17 -28.77 -6.36
C HIS A 192 -7.75 -28.34 -5.96
N SER A 193 -7.38 -28.45 -4.67
CA SER A 193 -6.04 -28.10 -4.16
C SER A 193 -5.65 -28.98 -2.97
N GLU A 194 -4.38 -29.35 -2.86
CA GLU A 194 -3.84 -30.18 -1.77
C GLU A 194 -3.69 -29.42 -0.44
N GLN A 195 -3.84 -28.09 -0.47
CA GLN A 195 -3.69 -27.24 0.69
C GLN A 195 -4.71 -26.10 0.67
N LEU A 196 -5.22 -25.80 1.85
CA LEU A 196 -6.16 -24.72 2.15
C LEU A 196 -5.52 -23.80 3.19
N ILE A 197 -5.74 -22.50 3.09
CA ILE A 197 -5.30 -21.51 4.08
C ILE A 197 -6.56 -20.99 4.75
N ILE A 198 -6.61 -21.10 6.09
CA ILE A 198 -7.67 -20.54 6.93
C ILE A 198 -7.12 -19.28 7.57
N ASP A 199 -7.67 -18.12 7.18
CA ASP A 199 -7.33 -16.82 7.76
C ASP A 199 -8.45 -16.33 8.67
N LYS A 200 -8.11 -15.54 9.68
CA LYS A 200 -9.10 -14.72 10.38
C LYS A 200 -9.80 -13.81 9.38
N SER A 201 -11.13 -13.87 9.31
CA SER A 201 -11.86 -12.90 8.50
C SER A 201 -11.90 -11.57 9.25
N LEU A 202 -11.20 -10.61 8.68
CA LEU A 202 -11.18 -9.22 9.13
C LEU A 202 -12.05 -8.35 8.21
N LYS A 203 -12.93 -8.96 7.40
CA LYS A 203 -13.80 -8.26 6.45
C LYS A 203 -14.68 -7.25 7.20
N GLY A 204 -14.69 -6.01 6.72
CA GLY A 204 -15.45 -4.94 7.37
C GLY A 204 -14.72 -4.23 8.51
N TRP A 205 -13.49 -4.65 8.87
CA TRP A 205 -12.65 -3.88 9.78
C TRP A 205 -12.13 -2.62 9.08
N LYS A 206 -11.78 -1.60 9.86
CA LYS A 206 -11.15 -0.38 9.34
C LYS A 206 -9.76 -0.73 8.83
N GLU A 207 -9.40 -0.24 7.66
CA GLU A 207 -8.05 -0.39 7.12
C GLU A 207 -7.31 0.94 7.22
N VAL A 208 -6.18 0.94 7.92
CA VAL A 208 -5.40 2.13 8.27
C VAL A 208 -3.95 1.92 7.86
N GLU A 209 -3.34 2.93 7.26
CA GLU A 209 -1.96 2.89 6.77
C GLU A 209 -1.12 4.00 7.41
N TYR A 210 0.16 3.73 7.62
CA TYR A 210 1.14 4.72 8.07
C TYR A 210 2.37 4.70 7.17
N GLU A 211 2.80 5.88 6.73
CA GLU A 211 4.11 6.08 6.10
C GLU A 211 5.13 6.42 7.19
N VAL A 212 6.15 5.58 7.34
CA VAL A 212 7.13 5.67 8.40
C VAL A 212 8.49 5.96 7.81
N VAL A 213 9.21 6.90 8.41
CA VAL A 213 10.58 7.24 8.02
C VAL A 213 11.50 7.01 9.21
N ARG A 214 12.59 6.26 8.99
CA ARG A 214 13.59 5.96 10.00
C ARG A 214 15.00 6.20 9.47
N ASP A 215 15.81 6.93 10.22
CA ASP A 215 17.22 7.12 9.89
C ASP A 215 18.15 6.10 10.60
N ALA A 216 19.44 6.11 10.23
CA ALA A 216 20.45 5.24 10.81
C ALA A 216 20.78 5.55 12.28
N TYR A 217 20.24 6.65 12.83
CA TYR A 217 20.46 7.12 14.21
C TYR A 217 19.23 6.91 15.09
N ASP A 218 18.29 6.09 14.62
CA ASP A 218 17.05 5.69 15.29
C ASP A 218 16.02 6.80 15.53
N ASN A 219 16.16 7.94 14.84
CA ASN A 219 15.05 8.87 14.69
C ASN A 219 14.01 8.20 13.79
N CYS A 220 12.78 8.07 14.29
CA CYS A 220 11.70 7.37 13.61
C CYS A 220 10.41 8.17 13.77
N ILE A 221 9.78 8.53 12.65
CA ILE A 221 8.61 9.40 12.58
C ILE A 221 7.54 8.80 11.68
N THR A 222 6.28 9.10 11.95
CA THR A 222 5.16 8.75 11.06
C THR A 222 4.72 9.97 10.26
N VAL A 223 5.10 10.03 8.99
CA VAL A 223 4.94 11.23 8.14
C VAL A 223 3.49 11.44 7.72
N CYS A 224 2.77 10.37 7.46
CA CYS A 224 1.37 10.44 7.06
C CYS A 224 0.64 9.21 7.61
N ASN A 225 -0.59 9.41 8.05
CA ASN A 225 -1.51 8.31 8.31
C ASN A 225 -2.74 8.45 7.41
N MET A 226 -3.23 7.32 6.93
CA MET A 226 -4.29 7.24 5.95
C MET A 226 -5.36 6.28 6.44
N GLU A 227 -6.61 6.63 6.21
CA GLU A 227 -7.77 5.80 6.54
C GLU A 227 -8.52 5.45 5.27
N ASN A 228 -8.77 4.16 5.08
CA ASN A 228 -9.54 3.68 3.95
C ASN A 228 -11.03 3.87 4.25
N VAL A 229 -11.75 4.52 3.33
CA VAL A 229 -13.21 4.66 3.39
C VAL A 229 -13.87 3.32 3.11
N ASP A 230 -13.35 2.63 2.10
CA ASP A 230 -13.68 1.24 1.82
C ASP A 230 -13.05 0.34 2.89
N PRO A 231 -13.81 -0.57 3.51
CA PRO A 231 -13.29 -1.40 4.59
C PRO A 231 -12.41 -2.54 4.08
N LEU A 232 -11.70 -3.19 5.01
CA LEU A 232 -10.81 -4.29 4.69
C LEU A 232 -11.54 -5.40 3.89
N GLY A 233 -10.85 -5.86 2.85
CA GLY A 233 -11.38 -6.78 1.83
C GLY A 233 -11.33 -6.16 0.43
N ILE A 234 -11.18 -4.84 0.34
CA ILE A 234 -10.86 -4.09 -0.87
C ILE A 234 -9.43 -3.58 -0.70
N HIS A 235 -8.55 -3.88 -1.65
CA HIS A 235 -7.14 -3.51 -1.57
C HIS A 235 -6.99 -1.98 -1.48
N THR A 236 -6.06 -1.45 -0.70
CA THR A 236 -5.80 0.01 -0.53
C THR A 236 -5.71 0.79 -1.86
N GLY A 237 -5.03 0.19 -2.85
CA GLY A 237 -4.99 0.67 -4.24
C GLY A 237 -6.36 0.76 -4.95
N GLU A 238 -7.32 -0.12 -4.64
CA GLU A 238 -8.73 -0.10 -5.09
C GLU A 238 -9.66 0.70 -4.18
N SER A 239 -9.19 1.11 -3.00
CA SER A 239 -10.01 1.81 -2.01
C SER A 239 -10.01 3.31 -2.23
N ILE A 240 -11.10 3.95 -1.85
CA ILE A 240 -11.11 5.39 -1.54
C ILE A 240 -10.37 5.58 -0.22
N VAL A 241 -9.40 6.49 -0.19
CA VAL A 241 -8.52 6.70 0.97
C VAL A 241 -8.48 8.17 1.34
N VAL A 242 -8.46 8.47 2.64
CA VAL A 242 -8.35 9.84 3.15
C VAL A 242 -7.09 10.05 3.97
N ALA A 243 -6.55 11.26 3.94
CA ALA A 243 -5.48 11.72 4.82
C ALA A 243 -5.82 13.09 5.43
N PRO A 244 -5.62 13.30 6.75
CA PRO A 244 -5.27 12.29 7.75
C PRO A 244 -6.44 11.34 8.06
N SER A 245 -6.26 10.35 8.94
CA SER A 245 -7.38 9.55 9.47
C SER A 245 -8.45 10.43 10.13
N GLN A 246 -9.72 10.08 10.00
CA GLN A 246 -10.86 10.85 10.49
C GLN A 246 -11.55 10.23 11.71
N THR A 247 -11.54 8.90 11.83
CA THR A 247 -12.40 8.19 12.80
C THR A 247 -11.62 7.49 13.92
N LEU A 248 -10.31 7.71 14.00
CA LEU A 248 -9.48 7.22 15.10
C LEU A 248 -9.58 8.17 16.29
N SER A 249 -9.82 7.61 17.48
CA SER A 249 -9.54 8.31 18.73
C SER A 249 -8.04 8.57 18.88
N ASN A 250 -7.68 9.53 19.72
CA ASN A 250 -6.27 9.80 20.02
C ASN A 250 -5.55 8.56 20.59
N ARG A 251 -6.26 7.72 21.35
CA ARG A 251 -5.70 6.49 21.91
C ARG A 251 -5.40 5.45 20.83
N GLU A 252 -6.33 5.23 19.90
CA GLU A 252 -6.11 4.33 18.75
C GLU A 252 -4.98 4.85 17.85
N TYR A 253 -4.96 6.16 17.57
CA TYR A 253 -3.89 6.78 16.78
C TYR A 253 -2.51 6.53 17.39
N TYR A 254 -2.32 6.81 18.69
CA TYR A 254 -1.03 6.61 19.35
C TYR A 254 -0.68 5.13 19.53
N MET A 255 -1.67 4.26 19.70
CA MET A 255 -1.47 2.80 19.71
C MET A 255 -0.86 2.34 18.39
N LEU A 256 -1.52 2.64 17.26
CA LEU A 256 -1.05 2.25 15.93
C LEU A 256 0.29 2.92 15.58
N ARG A 257 0.45 4.21 15.88
CA ARG A 257 1.72 4.95 15.67
C ARG A 257 2.88 4.32 16.45
N ASN A 258 2.69 3.98 17.71
CA ASN A 258 3.74 3.38 18.54
C ASN A 258 4.10 1.97 18.04
N THR A 259 3.10 1.18 17.64
CA THR A 259 3.32 -0.11 16.99
C THR A 259 4.10 0.05 15.69
N ALA A 260 3.78 1.03 14.84
CA ALA A 260 4.50 1.31 13.60
C ALA A 260 5.99 1.50 13.88
N ILE A 261 6.31 2.46 14.75
CA ILE A 261 7.70 2.78 15.12
C ILE A 261 8.42 1.55 15.69
N LYS A 262 7.76 0.78 16.56
CA LYS A 262 8.31 -0.44 17.17
C LYS A 262 8.63 -1.51 16.13
N VAL A 263 7.71 -1.75 15.19
CA VAL A 263 7.87 -2.72 14.09
C VAL A 263 9.01 -2.28 13.17
N ILE A 264 9.01 -1.04 12.69
CA ILE A 264 10.03 -0.56 11.75
C ILE A 264 11.44 -0.59 12.36
N ARG A 265 11.56 -0.28 13.66
CA ARG A 265 12.80 -0.46 14.42
C ARG A 265 13.25 -1.92 14.48
N HIS A 266 12.32 -2.84 14.77
CA HIS A 266 12.62 -4.27 14.87
C HIS A 266 13.13 -4.88 13.56
N PHE A 267 12.53 -4.48 12.42
CA PHE A 267 13.00 -4.89 11.10
C PHE A 267 14.30 -4.20 10.66
N GLY A 268 14.76 -3.17 11.38
CA GLY A 268 16.00 -2.47 11.06
C GLY A 268 15.93 -1.65 9.77
N ILE A 269 14.72 -1.22 9.37
CA ILE A 269 14.51 -0.44 8.15
C ILE A 269 15.20 0.94 8.28
N VAL A 270 15.84 1.38 7.19
CA VAL A 270 16.50 2.70 7.09
C VAL A 270 16.10 3.34 5.77
N GLY A 271 15.39 4.45 5.85
CA GLY A 271 14.71 5.06 4.71
C GLY A 271 13.22 5.23 5.03
N GLU A 272 12.37 4.73 4.14
CA GLU A 272 10.92 4.85 4.21
C GLU A 272 10.27 3.48 4.03
N CYS A 273 9.12 3.28 4.67
CA CYS A 273 8.25 2.15 4.47
C CYS A 273 6.78 2.45 4.82
N ASN A 274 5.87 1.71 4.20
CA ASN A 274 4.45 1.70 4.53
C ASN A 274 4.12 0.52 5.45
N ILE A 275 3.28 0.74 6.47
CA ILE A 275 2.71 -0.32 7.31
C ILE A 275 1.19 -0.22 7.31
N GLN A 276 0.52 -1.38 7.27
CA GLN A 276 -0.94 -1.48 7.17
C GLN A 276 -1.53 -2.22 8.38
N TYR A 277 -2.71 -1.77 8.81
CA TYR A 277 -3.45 -2.29 9.94
C TYR A 277 -4.89 -2.59 9.57
N ALA A 278 -5.43 -3.66 10.15
CA ALA A 278 -6.87 -3.83 10.30
C ALA A 278 -7.23 -3.51 11.76
N LEU A 279 -8.07 -2.50 11.97
CA LEU A 279 -8.57 -2.08 13.29
C LEU A 279 -10.05 -2.43 13.43
N ASN A 280 -10.40 -3.08 14.55
CA ASN A 280 -11.78 -3.43 14.85
C ASN A 280 -12.61 -2.15 15.05
N PRO A 281 -13.76 -1.97 14.36
CA PRO A 281 -14.56 -0.76 14.51
C PRO A 281 -15.24 -0.63 15.88
N ASN A 282 -15.26 -1.69 16.70
CA ASN A 282 -15.96 -1.72 17.98
C ASN A 282 -15.02 -1.91 19.19
N SER A 283 -13.70 -2.02 18.97
CA SER A 283 -12.72 -2.22 20.03
C SER A 283 -11.32 -1.76 19.58
N GLU A 284 -10.38 -1.67 20.50
CA GLU A 284 -8.97 -1.36 20.17
C GLU A 284 -8.19 -2.58 19.67
N GLU A 285 -8.87 -3.68 19.35
CA GLU A 285 -8.21 -4.85 18.77
C GLU A 285 -7.78 -4.53 17.33
N PHE A 286 -6.50 -4.76 17.03
CA PHE A 286 -5.97 -4.59 15.69
C PHE A 286 -5.02 -5.72 15.32
N TYR A 287 -4.80 -5.87 14.02
CA TYR A 287 -3.80 -6.75 13.44
C TYR A 287 -2.94 -5.99 12.45
N ILE A 288 -1.65 -6.30 12.42
CA ILE A 288 -0.73 -5.85 11.38
C ILE A 288 -0.96 -6.72 10.15
N ILE A 289 -1.19 -6.08 9.00
CA ILE A 289 -1.45 -6.77 7.73
C ILE A 289 -0.15 -7.04 7.00
N GLU A 290 0.63 -5.99 6.75
CA GLU A 290 1.93 -6.08 6.07
C GLU A 290 2.79 -4.84 6.33
N VAL A 291 4.08 -4.96 6.01
CA VAL A 291 5.03 -3.84 5.90
C VAL A 291 5.67 -3.88 4.53
N ASN A 292 5.57 -2.80 3.77
CA ASN A 292 6.27 -2.62 2.51
C ASN A 292 7.57 -1.86 2.78
N ALA A 293 8.71 -2.56 2.83
CA ALA A 293 10.03 -1.99 3.15
C ALA A 293 10.68 -1.19 2.00
N ARG A 294 9.87 -0.40 1.29
CA ARG A 294 10.22 0.41 0.13
C ARG A 294 9.23 1.55 -0.05
N LEU A 295 9.59 2.48 -0.94
CA LEU A 295 8.61 3.43 -1.47
C LEU A 295 7.45 2.69 -2.16
N SER A 296 6.30 3.31 -2.13
CA SER A 296 5.02 2.74 -2.54
C SER A 296 4.11 3.80 -3.20
N ARG A 297 2.97 3.36 -3.73
CA ARG A 297 1.90 4.29 -4.15
C ARG A 297 1.42 5.16 -2.98
N SER A 298 1.29 4.56 -1.80
CA SER A 298 0.90 5.26 -0.57
C SER A 298 1.93 6.32 -0.18
N SER A 299 3.23 6.06 -0.39
CA SER A 299 4.30 7.04 -0.15
C SER A 299 4.26 8.22 -1.13
N ALA A 300 3.88 7.97 -2.38
CA ALA A 300 3.70 9.04 -3.36
C ALA A 300 2.48 9.89 -3.00
N LEU A 301 1.34 9.25 -2.68
CA LEU A 301 0.13 9.91 -2.18
C LEU A 301 0.42 10.76 -0.94
N ALA A 302 1.06 10.18 0.08
CA ALA A 302 1.45 10.86 1.30
C ALA A 302 2.40 12.03 1.06
N SER A 303 3.34 11.90 0.12
CA SER A 303 4.22 13.01 -0.24
C SER A 303 3.44 14.20 -0.83
N LYS A 304 2.41 13.91 -1.63
CA LYS A 304 1.53 14.94 -2.20
C LYS A 304 0.55 15.50 -1.18
N ALA A 305 0.05 14.66 -0.28
CA ALA A 305 -0.89 15.05 0.76
C ALA A 305 -0.24 15.96 1.80
N THR A 306 1.01 15.69 2.19
CA THR A 306 1.69 16.40 3.28
C THR A 306 2.65 17.49 2.81
N GLY A 307 3.05 17.46 1.53
CA GLY A 307 4.17 18.24 1.02
C GLY A 307 5.55 17.72 1.46
N TYR A 308 5.62 16.64 2.23
CA TYR A 308 6.86 16.04 2.70
C TYR A 308 7.43 15.09 1.62
N PRO A 309 8.62 15.34 1.04
CA PRO A 309 9.10 14.57 -0.09
C PRO A 309 9.76 13.24 0.35
N LEU A 310 8.95 12.22 0.66
CA LEU A 310 9.37 10.94 1.25
C LEU A 310 10.54 10.29 0.48
N ALA A 311 10.41 10.16 -0.84
CA ALA A 311 11.44 9.56 -1.69
C ALA A 311 12.79 10.30 -1.63
N TYR A 312 12.75 11.64 -1.64
CA TYR A 312 13.95 12.47 -1.53
C TYR A 312 14.61 12.29 -0.16
N VAL A 313 13.82 12.32 0.91
CA VAL A 313 14.33 12.12 2.27
C VAL A 313 14.93 10.72 2.41
N ALA A 314 14.22 9.67 1.98
CA ALA A 314 14.70 8.29 2.01
C ALA A 314 16.06 8.12 1.29
N ALA A 315 16.25 8.79 0.15
CA ALA A 315 17.52 8.77 -0.57
C ALA A 315 18.66 9.43 0.22
N LYS A 316 18.39 10.53 0.93
CA LYS A 316 19.38 11.17 1.82
C LYS A 316 19.69 10.28 3.03
N LEU A 317 18.67 9.63 3.62
CA LEU A 317 18.86 8.68 4.73
C LEU A 317 19.70 7.47 4.31
N ALA A 318 19.52 6.98 3.08
CA ALA A 318 20.31 5.90 2.51
C ALA A 318 21.82 6.25 2.37
N LEU A 319 22.17 7.53 2.40
CA LEU A 319 23.55 8.03 2.45
C LEU A 319 24.08 8.23 3.88
N GLY A 320 23.30 7.87 4.90
CA GLY A 320 23.65 8.04 6.31
C GLY A 320 23.42 9.44 6.86
N MET A 321 22.66 10.30 6.17
CA MET A 321 22.26 11.58 6.75
C MET A 321 21.16 11.39 7.80
N PRO A 322 21.26 12.03 8.99
CA PRO A 322 20.20 12.00 9.98
C PRO A 322 19.05 12.96 9.62
N LEU A 323 17.82 12.62 10.01
CA LEU A 323 16.61 13.43 9.78
C LEU A 323 16.78 14.91 10.21
N PRO A 324 17.36 15.22 11.39
CA PRO A 324 17.59 16.61 11.81
C PRO A 324 18.54 17.43 10.92
N LYS A 325 19.29 16.81 10.01
CA LYS A 325 20.22 17.53 9.10
C LYS A 325 19.64 17.77 7.72
N ILE A 326 18.55 17.08 7.37
CA ILE A 326 17.85 17.30 6.11
C ILE A 326 16.91 18.48 6.31
N LYS A 327 17.02 19.51 5.46
CA LYS A 327 16.13 20.67 5.52
C LYS A 327 14.75 20.33 4.96
N ASN A 328 13.70 20.86 5.58
CA ASN A 328 12.37 20.85 4.99
C ASN A 328 12.33 21.89 3.86
N SER A 329 12.16 21.42 2.62
CA SER A 329 12.14 22.27 1.42
C SER A 329 10.91 23.16 1.32
N VAL A 330 9.81 22.83 2.00
CA VAL A 330 8.56 23.60 1.98
C VAL A 330 8.65 24.82 2.89
N THR A 331 9.11 24.62 4.13
CA THR A 331 9.19 25.72 5.12
C THR A 331 10.48 26.51 5.04
N GLY A 332 11.58 25.89 4.57
CA GLY A 332 12.91 26.49 4.47
C GLY A 332 13.62 26.77 5.81
N VAL A 333 12.91 26.71 6.93
CA VAL A 333 13.39 27.05 8.28
C VAL A 333 13.34 25.90 9.27
N THR A 334 12.70 24.77 8.92
CA THR A 334 12.66 23.56 9.75
C THR A 334 13.43 22.40 9.10
N THR A 335 13.55 21.28 9.80
CA THR A 335 14.21 20.06 9.32
C THR A 335 13.17 19.03 8.86
N ALA A 336 13.62 17.92 8.29
CA ALA A 336 12.78 16.77 7.96
C ALA A 336 12.39 15.95 9.21
N CYS A 337 12.92 16.26 10.39
CA CYS A 337 12.65 15.50 11.62
C CYS A 337 11.37 15.98 12.33
N PHE A 338 10.22 15.83 11.69
CA PHE A 338 8.92 16.20 12.24
C PHE A 338 7.79 15.38 11.60
N GLU A 339 6.66 15.29 12.27
CA GLU A 339 5.42 14.72 11.72
C GLU A 339 4.55 15.85 11.18
N PRO A 340 4.26 15.90 9.87
CA PRO A 340 3.36 16.89 9.28
C PRO A 340 1.98 16.95 9.94
N SER A 341 1.41 18.15 10.00
CA SER A 341 0.03 18.40 10.41
C SER A 341 -0.71 19.07 9.26
N LEU A 342 -1.90 18.58 8.94
CA LEU A 342 -2.69 19.01 7.79
C LEU A 342 -3.92 19.76 8.31
N ASP A 343 -4.15 20.97 7.81
CA ASP A 343 -5.34 21.80 8.08
C ASP A 343 -6.41 21.66 6.97
N TYR A 344 -6.33 20.57 6.21
CA TYR A 344 -7.21 20.15 5.13
C TYR A 344 -7.36 18.62 5.11
N CYS A 345 -8.37 18.15 4.39
CA CYS A 345 -8.60 16.74 4.10
C CYS A 345 -8.18 16.44 2.65
N VAL A 346 -7.45 15.35 2.48
CA VAL A 346 -7.07 14.80 1.18
C VAL A 346 -7.90 13.54 0.93
N VAL A 347 -8.46 13.42 -0.27
CA VAL A 347 -9.20 12.23 -0.72
C VAL A 347 -8.56 11.70 -1.98
N LYS A 348 -8.16 10.43 -1.96
CA LYS A 348 -7.77 9.66 -3.13
C LYS A 348 -8.92 8.78 -3.58
N ILE A 349 -9.19 8.74 -4.88
CA ILE A 349 -10.12 7.78 -5.51
C ILE A 349 -9.39 7.06 -6.65
N PRO A 350 -9.46 5.72 -6.72
CA PRO A 350 -8.89 4.98 -7.85
C PRO A 350 -9.64 5.28 -9.16
N ARG A 351 -8.94 5.10 -10.28
CA ARG A 351 -9.50 5.13 -11.63
C ARG A 351 -9.54 3.72 -12.20
N TRP A 352 -10.69 3.33 -12.74
CA TRP A 352 -10.89 2.06 -13.41
C TRP A 352 -11.26 2.25 -14.88
N ASP A 353 -10.83 1.30 -15.71
CA ASP A 353 -11.17 1.23 -17.14
C ASP A 353 -11.78 -0.15 -17.48
N LEU A 354 -12.55 -0.73 -16.55
CA LEU A 354 -13.11 -2.09 -16.64
C LEU A 354 -14.05 -2.27 -17.84
N ALA A 355 -14.71 -1.21 -18.29
CA ALA A 355 -15.59 -1.22 -19.46
C ALA A 355 -14.86 -1.60 -20.78
N LYS A 356 -13.53 -1.50 -20.83
CA LYS A 356 -12.73 -1.97 -21.98
C LYS A 356 -12.62 -3.49 -22.04
N PHE A 357 -13.00 -4.21 -20.98
CA PHE A 357 -12.75 -5.64 -20.81
C PHE A 357 -14.04 -6.41 -20.52
N ASN A 358 -14.82 -6.73 -21.56
CA ASN A 358 -16.14 -7.38 -21.46
C ASN A 358 -16.17 -8.75 -20.73
N ARG A 359 -15.02 -9.40 -20.58
CA ARG A 359 -14.88 -10.72 -19.91
C ARG A 359 -14.27 -10.63 -18.51
N VAL A 360 -14.02 -9.42 -18.01
CA VAL A 360 -13.45 -9.18 -16.68
C VAL A 360 -14.55 -8.73 -15.74
N SER A 361 -14.59 -9.32 -14.55
CA SER A 361 -15.53 -8.92 -13.50
C SER A 361 -15.27 -7.49 -13.05
N THR A 362 -16.35 -6.71 -12.91
CA THR A 362 -16.35 -5.35 -12.38
C THR A 362 -16.23 -5.29 -10.86
N LYS A 363 -16.33 -6.43 -10.17
CA LYS A 363 -16.17 -6.53 -8.72
C LYS A 363 -14.75 -6.19 -8.32
N ILE A 364 -14.59 -5.34 -7.31
CA ILE A 364 -13.30 -4.97 -6.73
C ILE A 364 -13.10 -5.71 -5.40
N GLY A 365 -11.85 -5.87 -4.98
CA GLY A 365 -11.50 -6.67 -3.81
C GLY A 365 -10.01 -6.58 -3.52
N SER A 366 -9.42 -7.65 -2.98
CA SER A 366 -8.02 -7.68 -2.57
C SER A 366 -6.99 -7.64 -3.71
N SER A 367 -7.41 -7.82 -4.97
CA SER A 367 -6.52 -7.73 -6.14
C SER A 367 -6.80 -6.46 -6.93
N MET A 368 -5.77 -5.67 -7.18
CA MET A 368 -5.88 -4.41 -7.90
C MET A 368 -6.31 -4.60 -9.36
N LYS A 369 -7.20 -3.72 -9.81
CA LYS A 369 -7.69 -3.59 -11.20
C LYS A 369 -7.71 -2.14 -11.68
N SER A 370 -7.58 -1.19 -10.76
CA SER A 370 -7.43 0.23 -11.05
C SER A 370 -6.18 0.48 -11.89
N VAL A 371 -6.31 1.39 -12.85
CA VAL A 371 -5.27 1.76 -13.82
C VAL A 371 -4.58 3.08 -13.46
N GLY A 372 -5.06 3.74 -12.41
CA GLY A 372 -4.54 4.99 -11.90
C GLY A 372 -5.35 5.46 -10.71
N GLU A 373 -5.10 6.69 -10.27
CA GLU A 373 -5.76 7.31 -9.14
C GLU A 373 -5.77 8.82 -9.28
N VAL A 374 -6.71 9.46 -8.60
CA VAL A 374 -6.81 10.91 -8.49
C VAL A 374 -6.72 11.30 -7.02
N MET A 375 -6.21 12.50 -6.76
CA MET A 375 -6.12 13.06 -5.42
C MET A 375 -6.70 14.46 -5.41
N ALA A 376 -7.62 14.74 -4.49
CA ALA A 376 -8.15 16.08 -4.26
C ALA A 376 -7.94 16.53 -2.83
N ILE A 377 -7.78 17.83 -2.65
CA ILE A 377 -7.61 18.51 -1.36
C ILE A 377 -8.81 19.43 -1.15
N GLY A 378 -9.38 19.43 0.05
CA GLY A 378 -10.47 20.31 0.46
C GLY A 378 -10.41 20.61 1.95
N ARG A 379 -11.09 21.67 2.41
CA ARG A 379 -11.16 22.03 3.84
C ARG A 379 -12.22 21.23 4.60
N SER A 380 -13.05 20.48 3.89
CA SER A 380 -13.93 19.45 4.43
C SER A 380 -13.85 18.17 3.60
N PHE A 381 -14.28 17.06 4.17
CA PHE A 381 -14.37 15.80 3.44
C PHE A 381 -15.32 15.91 2.24
N GLU A 382 -16.49 16.53 2.42
CA GLU A 382 -17.48 16.68 1.35
C GLU A 382 -16.90 17.43 0.15
N GLU A 383 -16.12 18.49 0.39
CA GLU A 383 -15.44 19.25 -0.67
C GLU A 383 -14.40 18.38 -1.39
N ALA A 384 -13.49 17.76 -0.63
CA ALA A 384 -12.40 16.96 -1.18
C ALA A 384 -12.93 15.75 -1.96
N PHE A 385 -13.92 15.04 -1.41
CA PHE A 385 -14.55 13.88 -2.03
C PHE A 385 -15.24 14.24 -3.34
N GLN A 386 -16.05 15.30 -3.37
CA GLN A 386 -16.72 15.72 -4.61
C GLN A 386 -15.73 16.17 -5.68
N LYS A 387 -14.63 16.84 -5.30
CA LYS A 387 -13.55 17.19 -6.24
C LYS A 387 -12.87 15.94 -6.79
N ALA A 388 -12.51 14.99 -5.94
CA ALA A 388 -11.89 13.74 -6.37
C ALA A 388 -12.80 12.96 -7.32
N LEU A 389 -14.10 12.85 -7.01
CA LEU A 389 -15.04 12.10 -7.82
C LEU A 389 -15.21 12.68 -9.24
N ARG A 390 -15.17 14.01 -9.37
CA ARG A 390 -15.10 14.71 -10.68
C ARG A 390 -13.81 14.49 -11.46
N MET A 391 -12.69 14.25 -10.76
CA MET A 391 -11.40 13.99 -11.41
C MET A 391 -11.33 12.57 -11.99
N VAL A 392 -12.09 11.61 -11.44
CA VAL A 392 -12.08 10.21 -11.89
C VAL A 392 -12.62 10.05 -13.31
N ASP A 393 -13.65 10.80 -13.68
CA ASP A 393 -14.31 10.68 -14.97
C ASP A 393 -14.92 12.01 -15.40
N GLU A 394 -14.64 12.44 -16.62
CA GLU A 394 -15.15 13.71 -17.16
C GLU A 394 -16.68 13.77 -17.25
N ASN A 395 -17.35 12.60 -17.27
CA ASN A 395 -18.82 12.51 -17.31
C ASN A 395 -19.46 12.53 -15.91
N VAL A 396 -18.65 12.57 -14.85
CA VAL A 396 -19.13 12.56 -13.46
C VAL A 396 -19.02 13.97 -12.87
N ASN A 397 -20.17 14.58 -12.55
CA ASN A 397 -20.23 15.92 -11.97
C ASN A 397 -20.07 15.95 -10.43
N GLY A 398 -20.06 14.79 -9.79
CA GLY A 398 -19.99 14.66 -8.34
C GLY A 398 -20.69 13.40 -7.86
N PHE A 399 -21.14 13.40 -6.60
CA PHE A 399 -21.82 12.28 -5.97
C PHE A 399 -23.29 12.23 -6.40
N ASP A 400 -23.52 11.91 -7.67
CA ASP A 400 -24.84 12.01 -8.32
C ASP A 400 -25.69 10.74 -8.09
N PRO A 401 -26.86 10.85 -7.44
CA PRO A 401 -27.75 9.73 -7.15
C PRO A 401 -28.57 9.24 -8.35
N ASN A 402 -28.48 9.88 -9.51
CA ASN A 402 -29.25 9.52 -10.71
C ASN A 402 -28.46 8.67 -11.72
N ILE A 403 -27.16 8.47 -11.51
CA ILE A 403 -26.30 7.68 -12.42
C ILE A 403 -26.62 6.18 -12.35
N LYS A 404 -27.00 5.70 -11.17
CA LYS A 404 -27.37 4.30 -10.92
C LYS A 404 -28.68 4.23 -10.15
N GLU A 405 -29.40 3.12 -10.30
CA GLU A 405 -30.50 2.79 -9.42
C GLU A 405 -30.01 1.99 -8.21
N VAL A 406 -30.74 2.07 -7.10
CA VAL A 406 -30.42 1.32 -5.88
C VAL A 406 -30.32 -0.17 -6.17
N ASN A 407 -29.17 -0.75 -5.82
CA ASN A 407 -28.92 -2.18 -5.86
C ASN A 407 -28.14 -2.55 -4.59
N GLU A 408 -28.74 -3.35 -3.71
CA GLU A 408 -28.10 -3.75 -2.45
C GLU A 408 -26.94 -4.73 -2.65
N ASP A 409 -26.97 -5.54 -3.71
CA ASP A 409 -25.89 -6.48 -4.00
C ASP A 409 -24.63 -5.74 -4.43
N GLU A 410 -24.77 -4.63 -5.15
CA GLU A 410 -23.66 -3.74 -5.52
C GLU A 410 -23.12 -2.93 -4.31
N LEU A 411 -23.92 -2.77 -3.26
CA LEU A 411 -23.45 -2.19 -1.99
C LEU A 411 -22.69 -3.21 -1.13
N ARG A 412 -23.16 -4.47 -1.11
CA ARG A 412 -22.53 -5.59 -0.39
C ARG A 412 -21.26 -6.10 -1.08
N GLU A 413 -21.31 -6.19 -2.40
CA GLU A 413 -20.23 -6.67 -3.24
C GLU A 413 -19.70 -5.52 -4.12
N PRO A 414 -18.64 -4.85 -3.65
CA PRO A 414 -18.20 -3.58 -4.20
C PRO A 414 -17.78 -3.70 -5.67
N THR A 415 -18.11 -2.67 -6.45
CA THR A 415 -17.65 -2.45 -7.84
C THR A 415 -17.04 -1.07 -7.98
N ASP A 416 -16.45 -0.78 -9.15
CA ASP A 416 -15.94 0.54 -9.54
C ASP A 416 -17.04 1.64 -9.53
N LYS A 417 -18.32 1.27 -9.41
CA LYS A 417 -19.47 2.18 -9.37
C LYS A 417 -20.21 2.19 -8.03
N ARG A 418 -19.68 1.54 -6.98
CA ARG A 418 -20.32 1.43 -5.65
C ARG A 418 -20.82 2.77 -5.10
N MET A 419 -20.06 3.84 -5.27
CA MET A 419 -20.42 5.17 -4.77
C MET A 419 -21.72 5.71 -5.39
N PHE A 420 -22.02 5.40 -6.65
CA PHE A 420 -23.26 5.86 -7.29
C PHE A 420 -24.47 5.05 -6.82
N PHE A 421 -24.29 3.76 -6.52
CA PHE A 421 -25.32 2.95 -5.85
C PHE A 421 -25.60 3.47 -4.44
N LEU A 422 -24.55 3.91 -3.72
CA LEU A 422 -24.65 4.51 -2.39
C LEU A 422 -25.41 5.84 -2.42
N ALA A 423 -25.08 6.72 -3.38
CA ALA A 423 -25.79 7.98 -3.60
C ALA A 423 -27.30 7.75 -3.86
N ALA A 424 -27.62 6.81 -4.76
CA ALA A 424 -29.00 6.44 -5.06
C ALA A 424 -29.76 5.93 -3.84
N ALA A 425 -29.09 5.12 -2.98
CA ALA A 425 -29.70 4.55 -1.79
C ALA A 425 -30.01 5.62 -0.73
N LEU A 426 -29.09 6.58 -0.54
CA LEU A 426 -29.32 7.75 0.30
C LEU A 426 -30.51 8.58 -0.19
N LYS A 427 -30.60 8.84 -1.50
CA LYS A 427 -31.73 9.57 -2.10
C LYS A 427 -33.08 8.85 -1.94
N LYS A 428 -33.09 7.50 -1.94
CA LYS A 428 -34.28 6.70 -1.63
C LYS A 428 -34.58 6.60 -0.13
N GLY A 429 -33.85 7.29 0.74
CA GLY A 429 -34.13 7.36 2.17
C GLY A 429 -33.58 6.19 2.99
N TYR A 430 -32.58 5.45 2.50
CA TYR A 430 -31.92 4.42 3.30
C TYR A 430 -31.23 5.06 4.52
N SER A 431 -31.36 4.43 5.69
CA SER A 431 -30.69 4.90 6.91
C SER A 431 -29.20 4.62 6.86
N VAL A 432 -28.41 5.45 7.57
CA VAL A 432 -26.96 5.25 7.72
C VAL A 432 -26.64 3.86 8.29
N ASN A 433 -27.40 3.38 9.28
CA ASN A 433 -27.21 2.04 9.84
C ASN A 433 -27.41 0.94 8.80
N LYS A 434 -28.46 1.04 7.96
CA LYS A 434 -28.68 0.08 6.89
C LYS A 434 -27.51 0.08 5.89
N LEU A 435 -27.00 1.26 5.54
CA LEU A 435 -25.86 1.39 4.63
C LEU A 435 -24.57 0.87 5.25
N TYR A 436 -24.35 1.06 6.55
CA TYR A 436 -23.24 0.46 7.27
C TYR A 436 -23.32 -1.07 7.23
N ASP A 437 -24.50 -1.67 7.42
CA ASP A 437 -24.63 -3.12 7.36
C ASP A 437 -24.35 -3.71 5.99
N LEU A 438 -24.75 -3.00 4.94
CA LEU A 438 -24.47 -3.40 3.56
C LEU A 438 -23.00 -3.20 3.21
N THR A 439 -22.39 -2.08 3.62
CA THR A 439 -21.11 -1.65 3.05
C THR A 439 -19.91 -1.83 3.96
N LYS A 440 -20.14 -1.79 5.28
CA LYS A 440 -19.14 -1.66 6.35
C LYS A 440 -18.26 -0.40 6.23
N ILE A 441 -18.66 0.59 5.44
CA ILE A 441 -18.08 1.94 5.43
C ILE A 441 -18.47 2.62 6.74
N ASP A 442 -17.50 3.23 7.44
CA ASP A 442 -17.74 3.86 8.75
C ASP A 442 -18.88 4.89 8.71
N HIS A 443 -19.69 4.91 9.78
CA HIS A 443 -20.84 5.81 9.93
C HIS A 443 -20.49 7.26 9.68
N TRP A 444 -19.29 7.71 10.07
CA TRP A 444 -18.84 9.07 9.84
C TRP A 444 -18.86 9.43 8.35
N PHE A 445 -18.26 8.60 7.49
CA PHE A 445 -18.26 8.83 6.05
C PHE A 445 -19.67 8.76 5.46
N LEU A 446 -20.48 7.80 5.92
CA LEU A 446 -21.88 7.67 5.49
C LEU A 446 -22.73 8.91 5.84
N HIS A 447 -22.52 9.51 7.02
CA HIS A 447 -23.14 10.78 7.38
C HIS A 447 -22.68 11.92 6.47
N LYS A 448 -21.39 11.96 6.10
CA LYS A 448 -20.87 12.96 5.16
C LYS A 448 -21.43 12.81 3.76
N PHE A 449 -21.58 11.58 3.27
CA PHE A 449 -22.25 11.31 2.01
C PHE A 449 -23.72 11.72 2.05
N LYS A 450 -24.41 11.48 3.18
CA LYS A 450 -25.78 11.94 3.37
C LYS A 450 -25.88 13.47 3.31
N ASN A 451 -24.96 14.21 3.93
CA ASN A 451 -24.94 15.68 3.86
C ASN A 451 -24.90 16.19 2.41
N ILE A 452 -24.18 15.51 1.52
CA ILE A 452 -24.09 15.88 0.11
C ILE A 452 -25.42 15.65 -0.61
N ILE A 453 -26.15 14.58 -0.27
CA ILE A 453 -27.43 14.24 -0.91
C ILE A 453 -28.60 15.07 -0.36
N ASP A 454 -28.52 15.48 0.91
CA ASP A 454 -29.53 16.32 1.55
C ASP A 454 -29.48 17.79 1.11
N TYR A 455 -28.32 18.24 0.62
CA TYR A 455 -28.09 19.58 0.05
C TYR A 455 -28.62 19.67 -1.38
#